data_AF-L7CBY8-F1
#
_entry.id   AF-L7CBY8-F1
#
_cell.length_a   1.000
_cell.length_b   1.000
_cell.length_c   1.000
_cell.angle_alpha   90.00
_cell.angle_beta   90.00
_cell.angle_gamma   90.00
#
_symmetry.space_group_name_H-M   'P 1'
#
loop_
_entity.id
_entity.type
_entity.pdbx_description
1 polymer ?
#
loop_
_entity_poly.entity_id
_entity_poly.type
_entity_poly.pdbx_seq_one_letter_code
_entity_poly.pdbx_strand_id
1 'polypeptide(L)'
;MAVFNKDRNWFQGATVFVTKWRQLLVPLILNIMTERSQPDETQTRIVKLIADARSGDQEALGELLDSYRKFVKFLARSGLHHHLQGKADPSDLAQEVCIAAHANMADFRGQTPEEFAGWLRGILSNVLAMHLRKYLGTQKRDPRLEQNLNASLVNASGFLQSKIAADVTSPSQHFARNEAFLQLAEALESLPEHYREVIVLRHVEGMSFADVAKSMDKSVDSVEKLWVRGLAKLRTIMT
;
A
#
# COMPACT_ATOMS: atom_id res chain seq x y z
N MET A 1 8.41 -14.29 -42.02
CA MET A 1 7.64 -13.05 -42.32
C MET A 1 6.25 -13.50 -42.74
N ALA A 2 5.12 -13.12 -42.14
CA ALA A 2 4.81 -12.05 -41.20
C ALA A 2 3.80 -12.57 -40.14
N VAL A 3 4.01 -12.13 -38.90
CA VAL A 3 3.04 -12.17 -37.80
C VAL A 3 2.35 -10.80 -37.75
N PHE A 4 1.17 -10.76 -37.14
CA PHE A 4 0.33 -9.61 -36.75
C PHE A 4 -0.90 -9.34 -37.61
N ASN A 5 -2.08 -9.69 -37.07
CA ASN A 5 -3.02 -8.71 -36.51
C ASN A 5 -4.33 -9.42 -36.14
N LYS A 6 -4.55 -9.73 -34.84
CA LYS A 6 -5.84 -10.22 -34.33
C LYS A 6 -6.30 -9.50 -33.04
N ASP A 7 -5.83 -8.27 -32.82
CA ASP A 7 -6.03 -7.55 -31.54
C ASP A 7 -7.14 -6.50 -31.55
N ARG A 8 -8.05 -6.46 -32.54
CA ARG A 8 -9.06 -5.35 -32.60
C ARG A 8 -10.48 -5.64 -32.12
N ASN A 9 -10.88 -6.89 -31.88
CA ASN A 9 -12.31 -7.19 -31.66
C ASN A 9 -12.75 -7.43 -30.20
N TRP A 10 -11.86 -7.31 -29.21
CA TRP A 10 -12.23 -7.58 -27.81
C TRP A 10 -12.51 -6.34 -26.94
N PHE A 11 -12.30 -5.14 -27.48
CA PHE A 11 -12.39 -3.86 -26.75
C PHE A 11 -13.82 -3.41 -26.37
N GLN A 12 -14.89 -4.05 -26.84
CA GLN A 12 -16.26 -3.60 -26.52
C GLN A 12 -16.88 -4.28 -25.29
N GLY A 13 -16.49 -5.52 -24.96
CA GLY A 13 -17.06 -6.24 -23.80
C GLY A 13 -16.37 -5.93 -22.46
N ALA A 14 -15.04 -5.90 -22.45
CA ALA A 14 -14.24 -5.67 -21.23
C ALA A 14 -14.32 -4.21 -20.74
N THR A 15 -14.45 -3.25 -21.65
CA THR A 15 -14.57 -1.81 -21.32
C THR A 15 -15.88 -1.53 -20.60
N VAL A 16 -17.00 -2.13 -21.01
CA VAL A 16 -18.29 -1.96 -20.34
C VAL A 16 -18.28 -2.59 -18.95
N PHE A 17 -17.62 -3.75 -18.78
CA PHE A 17 -17.51 -4.42 -17.49
C PHE A 17 -16.61 -3.59 -16.54
N VAL A 18 -15.37 -3.28 -16.90
CA VAL A 18 -14.43 -2.51 -16.05
C VAL A 18 -14.97 -1.12 -15.69
N THR A 19 -15.71 -0.46 -16.61
CA THR A 19 -16.32 0.85 -16.36
C THR A 19 -17.52 0.75 -15.41
N LYS A 20 -18.38 -0.27 -15.59
CA LYS A 20 -19.52 -0.54 -14.69
C LYS A 20 -19.04 -0.96 -13.30
N TRP A 21 -17.94 -1.71 -13.19
CA TRP A 21 -17.34 -2.09 -11.90
C TRP A 21 -16.66 -0.92 -11.18
N ARG A 22 -16.03 0.01 -11.91
CA ARG A 22 -15.48 1.26 -11.32
C ARG A 22 -16.61 2.18 -10.81
N GLN A 23 -17.74 2.22 -11.51
CA GLN A 23 -18.96 2.93 -11.08
C GLN A 23 -19.68 2.27 -9.91
N LEU A 24 -19.48 0.97 -9.66
CA LEU A 24 -20.14 0.24 -8.57
C LEU A 24 -19.28 0.13 -7.30
N LEU A 25 -17.96 0.06 -7.43
CA LEU A 25 -17.07 -0.10 -6.28
C LEU A 25 -16.75 1.21 -5.57
N VAL A 26 -16.59 2.33 -6.31
CA VAL A 26 -16.27 3.63 -5.70
C VAL A 26 -17.41 4.09 -4.77
N PRO A 27 -18.69 4.10 -5.20
CA PRO A 27 -19.80 4.49 -4.31
C PRO A 27 -20.02 3.53 -3.15
N LEU A 28 -19.70 2.24 -3.30
CA LEU A 28 -19.90 1.24 -2.25
C LEU A 28 -18.81 1.31 -1.17
N ILE A 29 -17.54 1.56 -1.56
CA ILE A 29 -16.46 1.87 -0.62
C ILE A 29 -16.76 3.18 0.10
N LEU A 30 -17.30 4.19 -0.62
CA LEU A 30 -17.78 5.43 -0.02
C LEU A 30 -18.93 5.19 0.96
N ASN A 31 -19.95 4.41 0.59
CA ASN A 31 -21.10 4.15 1.44
C ASN A 31 -20.72 3.38 2.72
N ILE A 32 -19.81 2.41 2.62
CA ILE A 32 -19.27 1.67 3.78
C ILE A 32 -18.48 2.59 4.72
N MET A 33 -17.72 3.56 4.18
CA MET A 33 -17.01 4.57 4.97
C MET A 33 -17.94 5.64 5.57
N THR A 34 -19.12 5.86 4.98
CA THR A 34 -20.08 6.89 5.44
C THR A 34 -21.10 6.33 6.46
N GLU A 35 -21.45 5.03 6.39
CA GLU A 35 -22.47 4.42 7.25
C GLU A 35 -21.94 3.98 8.63
N ARG A 36 -20.63 3.77 8.82
CA ARG A 36 -20.03 3.53 10.14
C ARG A 36 -19.71 4.85 10.82
N SER A 37 -20.72 5.46 11.43
CA SER A 37 -20.58 6.59 12.34
C SER A 37 -19.84 6.17 13.63
N GLN A 38 -18.51 5.96 13.57
CA GLN A 38 -17.52 6.20 14.64
C GLN A 38 -16.11 6.62 14.09
N PRO A 39 -15.94 7.44 13.01
CA PRO A 39 -14.62 7.70 12.40
C PRO A 39 -13.76 8.70 13.18
N ASP A 40 -14.33 9.40 14.16
CA ASP A 40 -13.65 10.45 14.92
C ASP A 40 -12.80 9.88 16.07
N GLU A 41 -13.19 8.74 16.65
CA GLU A 41 -12.53 8.16 17.82
C GLU A 41 -11.18 7.53 17.51
N THR A 42 -11.07 6.72 16.45
CA THR A 42 -9.81 6.06 16.06
C THR A 42 -8.75 7.09 15.68
N GLN A 43 -9.12 8.10 14.91
CA GLN A 43 -8.21 9.14 14.48
C GLN A 43 -7.79 10.04 15.65
N THR A 44 -8.73 10.41 16.51
CA THR A 44 -8.43 11.12 17.77
C THR A 44 -7.46 10.31 18.62
N ARG A 45 -7.65 8.98 18.69
CA ARG A 45 -6.71 8.07 19.35
C ARG A 45 -5.33 8.10 18.70
N ILE A 46 -5.20 7.99 17.37
CA ILE A 46 -3.89 8.03 16.70
C ILE A 46 -3.18 9.37 16.92
N VAL A 47 -3.88 10.50 16.81
CA VAL A 47 -3.29 11.83 17.07
C VAL A 47 -2.81 11.94 18.52
N LYS A 48 -3.59 11.43 19.47
CA LYS A 48 -3.19 11.36 20.87
C LYS A 48 -1.95 10.48 21.05
N LEU A 49 -1.94 9.27 20.48
CA LEU A 49 -0.79 8.36 20.55
C LEU A 49 0.47 9.00 19.95
N ILE A 50 0.36 9.79 18.87
CA ILE A 50 1.48 10.55 18.31
C ILE A 50 2.00 11.57 19.32
N ALA A 51 1.11 12.33 19.98
CA ALA A 51 1.50 13.32 20.97
C ALA A 51 2.18 12.67 22.20
N ASP A 52 1.59 11.60 22.72
CA ASP A 52 2.09 10.86 23.88
C ASP A 52 3.44 10.19 23.57
N ALA A 53 3.57 9.53 22.41
CA ALA A 53 4.83 8.94 21.97
C ALA A 53 5.96 9.99 21.81
N ARG A 54 5.62 11.20 21.34
CA ARG A 54 6.58 12.32 21.25
C ARG A 54 7.01 12.84 22.62
N SER A 55 6.17 12.69 23.64
CA SER A 55 6.50 13.05 25.02
C SER A 55 7.36 11.99 25.73
N GLY A 56 7.64 10.86 25.07
CA GLY A 56 8.49 9.79 25.59
C GLY A 56 7.74 8.56 26.08
N ASP A 57 6.41 8.54 25.95
CA ASP A 57 5.59 7.38 26.32
C ASP A 57 5.86 6.19 25.36
N GLN A 58 6.51 5.16 25.90
CA GLN A 58 6.90 3.97 25.14
C GLN A 58 5.72 3.04 24.87
N GLU A 59 4.71 3.01 25.75
CA GLU A 59 3.50 2.20 25.54
C GLU A 59 2.67 2.82 24.42
N ALA A 60 2.49 4.15 24.44
CA ALA A 60 1.81 4.87 23.37
C ALA A 60 2.53 4.69 22.01
N LEU A 61 3.86 4.69 22.00
CA LEU A 61 4.64 4.39 20.80
C LEU A 61 4.41 2.96 20.30
N GLY A 62 4.38 1.98 21.21
CA GLY A 62 4.08 0.59 20.87
C GLY A 62 2.73 0.44 20.20
N GLU A 63 1.66 0.99 20.81
CA GLU A 63 0.31 0.97 20.24
C GLU A 63 0.22 1.68 18.88
N LEU A 64 0.93 2.81 18.75
CA LEU A 64 0.99 3.54 17.49
C LEU A 64 1.67 2.71 16.40
N LEU A 65 2.82 2.11 16.68
CA LEU A 65 3.54 1.28 15.71
C LEU A 65 2.74 0.03 15.31
N ASP A 66 2.02 -0.58 16.24
CA ASP A 66 1.13 -1.71 15.94
C ASP A 66 0.02 -1.31 14.96
N SER A 67 -0.57 -0.12 15.13
CA SER A 67 -1.57 0.44 14.23
C SER A 67 -1.05 0.63 12.80
N TYR A 68 0.25 0.90 12.64
CA TYR A 68 0.90 1.08 11.33
C TYR A 68 1.60 -0.16 10.79
N ARG A 69 1.67 -1.26 11.55
CA ARG A 69 2.45 -2.44 11.18
C ARG A 69 2.02 -3.07 9.85
N LYS A 70 0.71 -3.17 9.61
CA LYS A 70 0.16 -3.69 8.35
C LYS A 70 0.47 -2.78 7.16
N PHE A 71 0.40 -1.48 7.39
CA PHE A 71 0.80 -0.49 6.39
C PHE A 71 2.29 -0.62 6.01
N VAL A 72 3.18 -0.68 7.00
CA VAL A 72 4.62 -0.85 6.73
C VAL A 72 4.89 -2.17 6.01
N LYS A 73 4.23 -3.26 6.42
CA LYS A 73 4.35 -4.56 5.75
C LYS A 73 3.91 -4.52 4.29
N PHE A 74 2.80 -3.85 4.00
CA PHE A 74 2.33 -3.67 2.63
C PHE A 74 3.33 -2.89 1.77
N LEU A 75 3.88 -1.80 2.31
CA LEU A 75 4.93 -1.04 1.64
C LEU A 75 6.20 -1.87 1.43
N ALA A 76 6.63 -2.63 2.44
CA ALA A 76 7.81 -3.47 2.37
C ALA A 76 7.67 -4.51 1.26
N ARG A 77 6.51 -5.18 1.18
CA ARG A 77 6.20 -6.12 0.09
C ARG A 77 6.29 -5.43 -1.27
N SER A 78 5.70 -4.25 -1.40
CA SER A 78 5.70 -3.49 -2.66
C SER A 78 7.12 -3.13 -3.11
N GLY A 79 7.97 -2.65 -2.18
CA GLY A 79 9.38 -2.38 -2.45
C GLY A 79 10.20 -3.64 -2.78
N LEU A 80 9.91 -4.77 -2.12
CA LEU A 80 10.58 -6.05 -2.38
C LEU A 80 10.24 -6.60 -3.77
N HIS A 81 8.99 -6.50 -4.23
CA HIS A 81 8.61 -6.95 -5.57
C HIS A 81 9.43 -6.28 -6.67
N HIS A 82 9.90 -5.05 -6.45
CA HIS A 82 10.64 -4.28 -7.43
C HIS A 82 12.15 -4.61 -7.49
N HIS A 83 12.76 -5.00 -6.36
CA HIS A 83 14.23 -5.07 -6.26
C HIS A 83 14.79 -6.37 -5.65
N LEU A 84 13.99 -7.09 -4.86
CA LEU A 84 14.49 -8.07 -3.89
C LEU A 84 13.53 -9.26 -3.70
N GLN A 85 12.78 -9.66 -4.73
CA GLN A 85 11.86 -10.81 -4.63
C GLN A 85 12.57 -12.04 -4.04
N GLY A 86 12.01 -12.57 -2.95
CA GLY A 86 12.53 -13.75 -2.25
C GLY A 86 13.81 -13.53 -1.44
N LYS A 87 14.26 -12.29 -1.22
CA LYS A 87 15.49 -11.98 -0.46
C LYS A 87 15.25 -11.55 0.98
N ALA A 88 14.04 -11.11 1.33
CA ALA A 88 13.66 -10.78 2.70
C ALA A 88 12.15 -11.02 2.88
N ASP A 89 11.71 -11.29 4.12
CA ASP A 89 10.30 -11.34 4.45
C ASP A 89 9.76 -9.92 4.72
N PRO A 90 8.62 -9.51 4.14
CA PRO A 90 8.02 -8.21 4.43
C PRO A 90 7.71 -7.96 5.91
N SER A 91 7.44 -9.02 6.69
CA SER A 91 7.16 -8.94 8.12
C SER A 91 8.43 -8.66 8.93
N ASP A 92 9.56 -9.25 8.53
CA ASP A 92 10.86 -9.00 9.15
C ASP A 92 11.29 -7.55 8.92
N LEU A 93 11.12 -7.06 7.68
CA LEU A 93 11.36 -5.65 7.36
C LEU A 93 10.46 -4.71 8.14
N ALA A 94 9.17 -5.05 8.29
CA ALA A 94 8.26 -4.25 9.10
C ALA A 94 8.69 -4.20 10.56
N GLN A 95 9.20 -5.32 11.10
CA GLN A 95 9.75 -5.36 12.45
C GLN A 95 11.03 -4.51 12.59
N GLU A 96 11.95 -4.60 11.61
CA GLU A 96 13.15 -3.73 11.59
C GLU A 96 12.77 -2.25 11.56
N VAL A 97 11.75 -1.87 10.79
CA VAL A 97 11.21 -0.50 10.76
C VAL A 97 10.64 -0.11 12.12
N CYS A 98 9.87 -0.97 12.79
CA CYS A 98 9.36 -0.67 14.14
C CYS A 98 10.49 -0.45 15.14
N ILE A 99 11.55 -1.28 15.10
CA ILE A 99 12.73 -1.14 15.96
C ILE A 99 13.45 0.18 15.66
N ALA A 100 13.66 0.50 14.39
CA ALA A 100 14.29 1.75 13.98
C ALA A 100 13.42 2.96 14.36
N ALA A 101 12.10 2.89 14.22
CA ALA A 101 11.19 3.95 14.65
C ALA A 101 11.29 4.17 16.16
N HIS A 102 11.31 3.09 16.95
CA HIS A 102 11.51 3.17 18.40
C HIS A 102 12.82 3.88 18.77
N ALA A 103 13.91 3.55 18.07
CA ALA A 103 15.21 4.17 18.32
C ALA A 103 15.29 5.65 17.90
N ASN A 104 14.49 6.07 16.91
CA ASN A 104 14.54 7.41 16.32
C ASN A 104 13.32 8.28 16.67
N MET A 105 12.44 7.83 17.58
CA MET A 105 11.22 8.56 17.92
C MET A 105 11.51 9.97 18.46
N ALA A 106 12.61 10.13 19.19
CA ALA A 106 13.07 11.42 19.71
C ALA A 106 13.41 12.45 18.61
N ASP A 107 13.63 12.03 17.36
CA ASP A 107 13.91 12.89 16.21
C ASP A 107 12.65 13.20 15.39
N PHE A 108 11.55 12.50 15.62
CA PHE A 108 10.30 12.76 14.93
C PHE A 108 9.70 14.11 15.37
N ARG A 109 9.30 14.94 14.40
CA ARG A 109 8.75 16.29 14.63
C ARG A 109 7.34 16.48 14.08
N GLY A 110 6.81 15.48 13.36
CA GLY A 110 5.44 15.53 12.84
C GLY A 110 4.41 15.47 13.96
N GLN A 111 3.20 15.89 13.63
CA GLN A 111 2.04 15.95 14.52
C GLN A 111 0.84 15.24 13.90
N THR A 112 0.86 14.99 12.59
CA THR A 112 -0.25 14.35 11.90
C THR A 112 0.03 12.87 11.57
N PRO A 113 -1.03 12.06 11.40
CA PRO A 113 -0.90 10.68 10.98
C PRO A 113 -0.27 10.51 9.58
N GLU A 114 -0.43 11.47 8.67
CA GLU A 114 0.23 11.49 7.36
C GLU A 114 1.74 11.73 7.49
N GLU A 115 2.15 12.65 8.37
CA GLU A 115 3.56 12.91 8.65
C GLU A 115 4.22 11.69 9.29
N PHE A 116 3.52 11.01 10.20
CA PHE A 116 3.99 9.76 10.79
C PHE A 116 4.11 8.64 9.74
N ALA A 117 3.11 8.47 8.88
CA ALA A 117 3.17 7.52 7.76
C ALA A 117 4.36 7.82 6.81
N GLY A 118 4.57 9.09 6.50
CA GLY A 118 5.69 9.56 5.69
C GLY A 118 7.05 9.28 6.34
N TRP A 119 7.14 9.47 7.66
CA TRP A 119 8.34 9.17 8.43
C TRP A 119 8.66 7.67 8.46
N LEU A 120 7.66 6.81 8.73
CA LEU A 120 7.83 5.35 8.66
C LEU A 120 8.26 4.88 7.26
N ARG A 121 7.69 5.47 6.21
CA ARG A 121 8.09 5.21 4.82
C ARG A 121 9.55 5.60 4.57
N GLY A 122 10.02 6.71 5.13
CA GLY A 122 11.42 7.12 5.08
C GLY A 122 12.35 6.11 5.76
N ILE A 123 11.98 5.63 6.95
CA ILE A 123 12.72 4.57 7.66
C ILE A 123 12.76 3.30 6.81
N LEU A 124 11.62 2.86 6.27
CA LEU A 124 11.54 1.68 5.41
C LEU A 124 12.43 1.80 4.17
N SER A 125 12.46 2.98 3.54
CA SER A 125 13.34 3.25 2.40
C SER A 125 14.81 3.04 2.78
N ASN A 126 15.24 3.54 3.94
CA ASN A 126 16.61 3.36 4.43
C ASN A 126 16.93 1.89 4.74
N VAL A 127 15.98 1.16 5.37
CA VAL A 127 16.10 -0.28 5.65
C VAL A 127 16.25 -1.06 4.35
N LEU A 128 15.35 -0.87 3.39
CA LEU A 128 15.40 -1.56 2.09
C LEU A 128 16.69 -1.22 1.30
N ALA A 129 17.15 0.02 1.32
CA ALA A 129 18.43 0.42 0.72
C ALA A 129 19.63 -0.25 1.39
N MET A 130 19.57 -0.51 2.71
CA MET A 130 20.59 -1.26 3.43
C MET A 130 20.61 -2.73 3.02
N HIS A 131 19.46 -3.39 2.99
CA HIS A 131 19.33 -4.77 2.54
C HIS A 131 19.81 -4.95 1.11
N LEU A 132 19.42 -4.04 0.22
CA LEU A 132 19.82 -4.08 -1.18
C LEU A 132 21.34 -3.95 -1.37
N ARG A 133 21.99 -3.05 -0.64
CA ARG A 133 23.47 -2.94 -0.60
C ARG A 133 24.13 -4.21 -0.06
N LYS A 134 23.52 -4.88 0.92
CA LYS A 134 24.03 -6.14 1.46
C LYS A 134 23.94 -7.28 0.44
N TYR A 135 22.83 -7.37 -0.31
CA TYR A 135 22.57 -8.45 -1.26
C TYR A 135 23.28 -8.29 -2.61
N LEU A 136 23.50 -7.07 -3.08
CA LEU A 136 24.22 -6.80 -4.34
C LEU A 136 25.76 -6.87 -4.20
N GLY A 137 26.26 -7.31 -3.03
CA GLY A 137 27.66 -7.18 -2.64
C GLY A 137 28.00 -5.73 -2.32
N THR A 138 29.15 -5.48 -1.68
CA THR A 138 29.68 -4.16 -1.27
C THR A 138 29.99 -3.21 -2.44
N GLN A 139 29.08 -3.09 -3.41
CA GLN A 139 29.07 -2.01 -4.37
C GLN A 139 28.71 -0.72 -3.62
N LYS A 140 29.45 0.34 -3.96
CA LYS A 140 29.22 1.69 -3.45
C LYS A 140 27.74 2.05 -3.56
N ARG A 141 27.29 2.92 -2.66
CA ARG A 141 25.99 3.58 -2.69
C ARG A 141 25.60 3.95 -4.13
N ASP A 142 24.51 3.36 -4.66
CA ASP A 142 23.94 3.72 -5.97
C ASP A 142 22.70 4.60 -5.75
N PRO A 143 22.81 5.92 -5.99
CA PRO A 143 21.70 6.84 -5.81
C PRO A 143 20.50 6.55 -6.70
N ARG A 144 20.70 5.95 -7.89
CA ARG A 144 19.58 5.66 -8.82
C ARG A 144 18.65 4.60 -8.25
N LEU A 145 19.25 3.59 -7.63
CA LEU A 145 18.52 2.49 -7.03
C LEU A 145 17.73 2.94 -5.80
N GLU A 146 18.33 3.78 -4.95
CA GLU A 146 17.65 4.42 -3.81
C GLU A 146 16.48 5.31 -4.28
N GLN A 147 16.65 6.05 -5.38
CA GLN A 147 15.60 6.89 -5.97
C GLN A 147 14.42 6.06 -6.50
N ASN A 148 14.70 4.97 -7.21
CA ASN A 148 13.66 4.07 -7.73
C ASN A 148 12.86 3.42 -6.60
N LEU A 149 13.56 2.95 -5.56
CA LEU A 149 12.94 2.40 -4.36
C LEU A 149 12.01 3.41 -3.69
N ASN A 150 12.50 4.64 -3.46
CA ASN A 150 11.68 5.69 -2.87
C ASN A 150 10.45 6.01 -3.73
N ALA A 151 10.60 6.08 -5.05
CA ALA A 151 9.48 6.31 -5.96
C ALA A 151 8.42 5.20 -5.88
N SER A 152 8.83 3.92 -5.83
CA SER A 152 7.91 2.79 -5.64
C SER A 152 7.15 2.89 -4.31
N LEU A 153 7.84 3.20 -3.20
CA LEU A 153 7.21 3.39 -1.90
C LEU A 153 6.24 4.58 -1.88
N VAL A 154 6.57 5.69 -2.55
CA VAL A 154 5.66 6.83 -2.76
C VAL A 154 4.40 6.37 -3.50
N ASN A 155 4.54 5.62 -4.59
CA ASN A 155 3.42 5.15 -5.39
C ASN A 155 2.51 4.21 -4.60
N ALA A 156 3.08 3.27 -3.85
CA ALA A 156 2.32 2.35 -2.99
C ALA A 156 1.54 3.10 -1.90
N SER A 157 2.19 4.04 -1.22
CA SER A 157 1.54 4.90 -0.23
C SER A 157 0.45 5.78 -0.88
N GLY A 158 0.73 6.34 -2.05
CA GLY A 158 -0.20 7.18 -2.81
C GLY A 158 -1.41 6.38 -3.34
N PHE A 159 -1.22 5.12 -3.72
CA PHE A 159 -2.32 4.22 -4.10
C PHE A 159 -3.31 4.06 -2.94
N LEU A 160 -2.81 3.74 -1.75
CA LEU A 160 -3.65 3.61 -0.56
C LEU A 160 -4.36 4.94 -0.26
N GLN A 161 -3.66 6.07 -0.32
CA GLN A 161 -4.23 7.39 -0.03
C GLN A 161 -5.22 7.90 -1.10
N SER A 162 -5.03 7.55 -2.37
CA SER A 162 -5.82 8.07 -3.50
C SER A 162 -7.15 7.34 -3.69
N LYS A 163 -7.22 6.05 -3.31
CA LYS A 163 -8.50 5.31 -3.28
C LYS A 163 -9.48 5.86 -2.26
N ILE A 164 -9.00 6.69 -1.34
CA ILE A 164 -9.79 7.38 -0.31
C ILE A 164 -10.07 8.83 -0.70
N ALA A 165 -9.16 9.47 -1.46
CA ALA A 165 -9.23 10.88 -1.82
C ALA A 165 -10.18 11.23 -2.98
N ALA A 166 -10.82 10.25 -3.63
CA ALA A 166 -11.63 10.49 -4.82
C ALA A 166 -12.92 11.32 -4.58
N ASP A 167 -13.31 11.63 -3.32
CA ASP A 167 -14.58 12.33 -3.01
C ASP A 167 -14.54 13.22 -1.74
N VAL A 168 -13.39 13.80 -1.37
CA VAL A 168 -13.19 14.33 0.00
C VAL A 168 -12.46 15.70 0.00
N THR A 169 -13.14 16.80 0.34
CA THR A 169 -12.65 18.20 0.24
C THR A 169 -12.70 19.03 1.55
N SER A 170 -13.06 18.46 2.71
CA SER A 170 -13.23 19.18 3.99
C SER A 170 -12.18 18.84 5.08
N PRO A 171 -11.87 19.75 6.04
CA PRO A 171 -11.03 19.49 7.22
C PRO A 171 -11.49 18.31 8.11
N SER A 172 -12.79 18.15 8.36
CA SER A 172 -13.34 17.00 9.10
C SER A 172 -13.11 15.66 8.40
N GLN A 173 -12.77 15.75 7.12
CA GLN A 173 -12.70 14.68 6.15
C GLN A 173 -11.24 14.24 5.92
N HIS A 174 -10.25 15.07 6.29
CA HIS A 174 -8.86 14.65 6.47
C HIS A 174 -8.72 13.56 7.54
N PHE A 175 -9.52 13.63 8.60
CA PHE A 175 -9.51 12.66 9.69
C PHE A 175 -9.97 11.27 9.24
N ALA A 176 -11.06 11.19 8.47
CA ALA A 176 -11.54 9.94 7.87
C ALA A 176 -10.53 9.30 6.90
N ARG A 177 -9.58 10.07 6.36
CA ARG A 177 -8.63 9.61 5.34
C ARG A 177 -7.59 8.64 5.88
N ASN A 178 -7.09 8.89 7.09
CA ASN A 178 -5.99 8.11 7.66
C ASN A 178 -6.45 6.75 8.20
N GLU A 179 -7.62 6.72 8.84
CA GLU A 179 -8.23 5.47 9.29
C GLU A 179 -8.56 4.55 8.11
N ALA A 180 -9.24 5.09 7.09
CA ALA A 180 -9.58 4.34 5.88
C ALA A 180 -8.32 3.78 5.18
N PHE A 181 -7.19 4.48 5.30
CA PHE A 181 -5.91 4.07 4.76
C PHE A 181 -5.30 2.89 5.51
N LEU A 182 -5.29 2.93 6.84
CA LEU A 182 -4.81 1.82 7.66
C LEU A 182 -5.70 0.58 7.49
N GLN A 183 -7.02 0.77 7.43
CA GLN A 183 -7.99 -0.29 7.16
C GLN A 183 -7.79 -0.92 5.77
N LEU A 184 -7.55 -0.11 4.74
CA LEU A 184 -7.27 -0.62 3.40
C LEU A 184 -5.97 -1.43 3.37
N ALA A 185 -4.91 -0.95 4.03
CA ALA A 185 -3.65 -1.68 4.14
C ALA A 185 -3.85 -3.02 4.86
N GLU A 186 -4.61 -3.04 5.95
CA GLU A 186 -4.96 -4.27 6.68
C GLU A 186 -5.77 -5.24 5.82
N ALA A 187 -6.77 -4.75 5.09
CA ALA A 187 -7.60 -5.57 4.23
C ALA A 187 -6.79 -6.18 3.08
N LEU A 188 -5.88 -5.41 2.48
CA LEU A 188 -4.95 -5.89 1.45
C LEU A 188 -3.99 -6.94 2.03
N GLU A 189 -3.42 -6.71 3.22
CA GLU A 189 -2.57 -7.69 3.90
C GLU A 189 -3.30 -8.97 4.29
N SER A 190 -4.62 -8.94 4.45
CA SER A 190 -5.44 -10.10 4.77
C SER A 190 -5.85 -10.94 3.55
N LEU A 191 -5.59 -10.46 2.33
CA LEU A 191 -5.88 -11.21 1.11
C LEU A 191 -4.95 -12.42 0.93
N PRO A 192 -5.43 -13.50 0.29
CA PRO A 192 -4.54 -14.50 -0.32
C PRO A 192 -3.49 -13.85 -1.23
N GLU A 193 -2.26 -14.38 -1.20
CA GLU A 193 -1.08 -13.77 -1.87
C GLU A 193 -1.35 -13.44 -3.33
N HIS A 194 -1.88 -14.39 -4.10
CA HIS A 194 -2.16 -14.21 -5.53
C HIS A 194 -3.19 -13.11 -5.83
N TYR A 195 -4.15 -12.86 -4.92
CA TYR A 195 -5.11 -11.75 -5.08
C TYR A 195 -4.47 -10.41 -4.74
N ARG A 196 -3.61 -10.37 -3.72
CA ARG A 196 -2.87 -9.16 -3.38
C ARG A 196 -1.90 -8.78 -4.49
N GLU A 197 -1.12 -9.74 -4.97
CA GLU A 197 -0.11 -9.56 -6.00
C GLU A 197 -0.69 -8.96 -7.28
N VAL A 198 -1.80 -9.53 -7.80
CA VAL A 198 -2.44 -8.99 -9.00
C VAL A 198 -2.97 -7.56 -8.81
N ILE A 199 -3.43 -7.22 -7.60
CA ILE A 199 -3.91 -5.86 -7.27
C ILE A 199 -2.73 -4.88 -7.21
N VAL A 200 -1.64 -5.27 -6.56
CA VAL A 200 -0.41 -4.45 -6.43
C VAL A 200 0.18 -4.19 -7.81
N LEU A 201 0.45 -5.24 -8.60
CA LEU A 201 1.04 -5.07 -9.94
C LEU A 201 0.15 -4.21 -10.84
N ARG A 202 -1.18 -4.36 -10.75
CA ARG A 202 -2.10 -3.59 -11.61
C ARG A 202 -2.21 -2.13 -11.20
N HIS A 203 -2.30 -1.83 -9.90
CA HIS A 203 -2.67 -0.49 -9.43
C HIS A 203 -1.57 0.30 -8.75
N VAL A 204 -0.60 -0.36 -8.11
CA VAL A 204 0.57 0.29 -7.50
C VAL A 204 1.65 0.48 -8.56
N GLU A 205 1.95 -0.59 -9.30
CA GLU A 205 2.99 -0.57 -10.35
C GLU A 205 2.46 -0.07 -11.70
N GLY A 206 1.14 0.10 -11.83
CA GLY A 206 0.50 0.60 -13.06
C GLY A 206 0.63 -0.33 -14.27
N MET A 207 0.99 -1.60 -14.08
CA MET A 207 1.23 -2.55 -15.17
C MET A 207 -0.05 -2.86 -15.94
N SER A 208 0.05 -3.09 -17.25
CA SER A 208 -1.06 -3.60 -18.06
C SER A 208 -1.41 -5.04 -17.69
N PHE A 209 -2.64 -5.51 -17.94
CA PHE A 209 -2.98 -6.92 -17.70
C PHE A 209 -2.06 -7.90 -18.45
N ALA A 210 -1.57 -7.50 -19.64
CA ALA A 210 -0.60 -8.29 -20.39
C ALA A 210 0.75 -8.39 -19.68
N ASP A 211 1.22 -7.31 -19.05
CA ASP A 211 2.51 -7.33 -18.34
C ASP A 211 2.38 -7.98 -16.96
N VAL A 212 1.24 -7.84 -16.29
CA VAL A 212 0.92 -8.61 -15.08
C VAL A 212 0.88 -10.11 -15.40
N ALA A 213 0.27 -10.51 -16.51
CA ALA A 213 0.23 -11.89 -16.98
C ALA A 213 1.63 -12.48 -17.20
N LYS A 214 2.53 -11.72 -17.84
CA LYS A 214 3.94 -12.11 -17.97
C LYS A 214 4.64 -12.23 -16.61
N SER A 215 4.43 -11.25 -15.73
CA SER A 215 5.07 -11.20 -14.40
C SER A 215 4.65 -12.39 -13.52
N MET A 216 3.37 -12.75 -13.55
CA MET A 216 2.79 -13.82 -12.73
C MET A 216 2.86 -15.21 -13.39
N ASP A 217 3.47 -15.32 -14.58
CA ASP A 217 3.47 -16.53 -15.42
C ASP A 217 2.06 -17.14 -15.62
N LYS A 218 1.12 -16.32 -16.09
CA LYS A 218 -0.29 -16.67 -16.29
C LYS A 218 -0.81 -16.14 -17.62
N SER A 219 -1.97 -16.64 -18.06
CA SER A 219 -2.69 -16.04 -19.18
C SER A 219 -3.37 -14.73 -18.76
N VAL A 220 -3.57 -13.82 -19.71
CA VAL A 220 -4.27 -12.54 -19.48
C VAL A 220 -5.68 -12.78 -18.90
N ASP A 221 -6.43 -13.72 -19.48
CA ASP A 221 -7.77 -14.10 -18.98
C ASP A 221 -7.72 -14.63 -17.53
N SER A 222 -6.71 -15.42 -17.18
CA SER A 222 -6.54 -15.89 -15.80
C SER A 222 -6.26 -14.74 -14.85
N VAL A 223 -5.42 -13.78 -15.23
CA VAL A 223 -5.08 -12.61 -14.41
C VAL A 223 -6.30 -11.70 -14.21
N GLU A 224 -7.10 -11.46 -15.24
CA GLU A 224 -8.31 -10.64 -15.11
C GLU A 224 -9.32 -11.28 -14.17
N LYS A 225 -9.55 -12.60 -14.28
CA LYS A 225 -10.41 -13.35 -13.34
C LYS A 225 -9.88 -13.29 -11.91
N LEU A 226 -8.56 -13.43 -11.76
CA LEU A 226 -7.88 -13.34 -10.47
C LEU A 226 -8.09 -11.95 -9.84
N TRP A 227 -7.92 -10.90 -10.64
CA TRP A 227 -8.10 -9.52 -10.23
C TRP A 227 -9.54 -9.23 -9.79
N VAL A 228 -10.54 -9.64 -10.57
CA VAL A 228 -11.96 -9.47 -10.22
C VAL A 228 -12.28 -10.17 -8.89
N ARG A 229 -11.84 -11.42 -8.73
CA ARG A 229 -12.05 -12.19 -7.48
C ARG A 229 -11.33 -11.54 -6.29
N GLY A 230 -10.12 -11.05 -6.51
CA GLY A 230 -9.35 -10.32 -5.49
C GLY A 230 -10.08 -9.08 -5.01
N LEU A 231 -10.60 -8.26 -5.92
CA LEU A 231 -11.40 -7.08 -5.57
C LEU A 231 -12.70 -7.44 -4.84
N ALA A 232 -13.39 -8.49 -5.29
CA ALA A 232 -14.59 -8.97 -4.61
C ALA A 232 -14.30 -9.43 -3.18
N LYS A 233 -13.19 -10.15 -2.97
CA LYS A 233 -12.74 -10.59 -1.64
C LYS A 233 -12.31 -9.42 -0.76
N LEU A 234 -11.58 -8.45 -1.33
CA LEU A 234 -11.16 -7.24 -0.63
C LEU A 234 -12.37 -6.48 -0.10
N ARG A 235 -13.41 -6.32 -0.93
CA ARG A 235 -14.69 -5.73 -0.52
C ARG A 235 -15.30 -6.48 0.66
N THR A 236 -15.36 -7.81 0.61
CA THR A 236 -15.92 -8.62 1.71
C THR A 236 -15.14 -8.48 3.01
N ILE A 237 -13.83 -8.23 2.95
CA ILE A 237 -13.01 -8.00 4.16
C ILE A 237 -13.27 -6.61 4.75
N MET A 238 -13.53 -5.62 3.88
CA MET A 238 -13.80 -4.24 4.30
C MET A 238 -15.25 -3.99 4.75
N THR A 239 -16.17 -4.92 4.51
CA THR A 239 -17.60 -4.81 4.87
C THR A 239 -17.85 -5.47 6.22
#